data_AF-A0A7W1I3W3-F1
#
_entry.id   AF-A0A7W1I3W3-F1
#
_cell.length_a   1.000
_cell.length_b   1.000
_cell.length_c   1.000
_cell.angle_alpha   90.00
_cell.angle_beta   90.00
_cell.angle_gamma   90.00
#
_symmetry.space_group_name_H-M   'P 1'
#
loop_
_entity.id
_entity.type
_entity.pdbx_description
1 polymer ?
#
loop_
_entity_poly.entity_id
_entity_poly.type
_entity_poly.pdbx_seq_one_letter_code
_entity_poly.pdbx_strand_id
1 'polypeptide(L)'
;MGRLAALLLSMLAVVLSIAACGRADEAEINQALGITPPPTVSAEQVATRESEAAAAASAQAAAASASPGTAGQAALGDVTRGGRQFLTQCSGCHSPGGRGPNLLQPGESGASVTAETLLTVLRDGVGHSTPPGPYSASRLSDAAIQDLAAYIQSRAAP
;
A
#
# COMPACT_ATOMS: atom_id res chain seq x y z
N MET A 1 -69.23 9.07 -21.25
CA MET A 1 -68.22 8.87 -22.32
C MET A 1 -66.91 9.63 -22.07
N GLY A 2 -66.90 10.87 -21.56
CA GLY A 2 -65.66 11.66 -21.43
C GLY A 2 -64.63 11.20 -20.38
N ARG A 3 -65.05 10.61 -19.25
CA ARG A 3 -64.12 10.18 -18.19
C ARG A 3 -63.24 8.99 -18.59
N LEU A 4 -63.75 8.08 -19.41
CA LEU A 4 -63.01 6.92 -19.91
C LEU A 4 -61.96 7.35 -20.94
N ALA A 5 -62.32 8.27 -21.84
CA ALA A 5 -61.39 8.83 -22.83
C ALA A 5 -60.25 9.62 -22.16
N ALA A 6 -60.55 10.43 -21.14
CA ALA A 6 -59.53 11.16 -20.38
C ALA A 6 -58.57 10.23 -19.63
N LEU A 7 -59.06 9.13 -19.03
CA LEU A 7 -58.22 8.12 -18.37
C LEU A 7 -57.31 7.40 -19.36
N LEU A 8 -57.82 7.05 -20.55
CA LEU A 8 -57.04 6.38 -21.60
C LEU A 8 -55.95 7.31 -22.16
N LEU A 9 -56.25 8.60 -22.36
CA LEU A 9 -55.27 9.60 -22.79
C LEU A 9 -54.17 9.82 -21.74
N SER A 10 -54.54 9.90 -20.45
CA SER A 10 -53.55 10.01 -19.37
C SER A 10 -52.67 8.77 -19.25
N MET A 11 -53.25 7.57 -19.35
CA MET A 11 -52.50 6.31 -19.35
C MET A 11 -51.54 6.24 -20.55
N LEU A 12 -51.99 6.65 -21.74
CA LEU A 12 -51.16 6.67 -22.94
C LEU A 12 -49.98 7.64 -22.79
N ALA A 13 -50.19 8.85 -22.24
CA ALA A 13 -49.14 9.83 -21.99
C ALA A 13 -48.10 9.36 -20.97
N VAL A 14 -48.54 8.67 -19.91
CA VAL A 14 -47.64 8.08 -18.90
C VAL A 14 -46.78 6.97 -19.52
N VAL A 15 -47.38 6.07 -20.30
CA VAL A 15 -46.63 4.99 -20.98
C VAL A 15 -45.60 5.55 -21.96
N LEU A 16 -45.95 6.59 -22.71
CA LEU A 16 -45.03 7.24 -23.65
C LEU A 16 -43.86 7.94 -22.94
N SER A 17 -44.12 8.53 -21.76
CA SER A 17 -43.08 9.19 -20.95
C SER A 17 -42.12 8.17 -20.32
N ILE A 18 -42.64 7.03 -19.84
CA ILE A 18 -41.79 5.94 -19.28
C ILE A 18 -40.93 5.32 -20.38
N ALA A 19 -41.44 5.18 -21.60
CA ALA A 19 -40.68 4.63 -22.74
C ALA A 19 -39.51 5.52 -23.17
N ALA A 20 -39.57 6.83 -22.89
CA ALA A 20 -38.53 7.82 -23.23
C ALA A 20 -37.42 7.92 -22.17
N CYS A 21 -37.70 7.63 -20.90
CA CYS A 21 -36.73 7.81 -19.81
C CYS A 21 -35.88 6.58 -19.48
N GLY A 22 -36.00 5.47 -20.23
CA GLY A 22 -35.38 4.18 -19.87
C GLY A 22 -34.51 3.52 -20.94
N ARG A 23 -34.10 4.25 -21.99
CA ARG A 23 -33.39 3.66 -23.14
C ARG A 23 -32.05 4.29 -23.51
N ALA A 24 -31.54 5.22 -22.71
CA ALA A 24 -30.19 5.75 -22.97
C ALA A 24 -29.17 4.63 -22.78
N ASP A 25 -28.54 4.21 -23.87
CA ASP A 25 -27.45 3.25 -23.81
C ASP A 25 -26.15 3.93 -23.34
N GLU A 26 -25.17 3.13 -22.96
CA GLU A 26 -23.92 3.62 -22.37
C GLU A 26 -23.19 4.62 -23.29
N ALA A 27 -23.32 4.50 -24.62
CA ALA A 27 -22.69 5.42 -25.56
C ALA A 27 -23.37 6.80 -25.57
N GLU A 28 -24.70 6.85 -25.52
CA GLU A 28 -25.45 8.11 -25.42
C GLU A 28 -25.16 8.84 -24.10
N ILE A 29 -25.05 8.11 -22.99
CA ILE A 29 -24.71 8.69 -21.69
C ILE A 29 -23.28 9.26 -21.72
N ASN A 30 -22.32 8.50 -22.25
CA ASN A 30 -20.93 8.95 -22.36
C ASN A 30 -20.81 10.19 -23.27
N GLN A 31 -21.54 10.22 -24.38
CA GLN A 31 -21.58 11.37 -25.27
C GLN A 31 -22.21 12.60 -24.59
N ALA A 32 -23.33 12.43 -23.87
CA ALA A 32 -24.01 13.50 -23.17
C ALA A 32 -23.18 14.09 -22.02
N LEU A 33 -22.36 13.25 -21.36
CA LEU A 33 -21.48 13.65 -20.28
C LEU A 33 -20.10 14.15 -20.75
N GLY A 34 -19.80 14.09 -22.06
CA GLY A 34 -18.48 14.42 -22.60
C GLY A 34 -17.37 13.47 -22.11
N ILE A 35 -17.73 12.26 -21.71
CA ILE A 35 -16.79 11.25 -21.23
C ILE A 35 -16.32 10.46 -22.45
N THR A 36 -15.02 10.56 -22.78
CA THR A 36 -14.39 9.62 -23.70
C THR A 36 -13.86 8.45 -22.86
N PRO A 37 -14.48 7.25 -22.91
CA PRO A 37 -13.97 6.12 -22.16
C PRO A 37 -12.55 5.79 -22.67
N PRO A 38 -11.63 5.38 -21.77
CA PRO A 38 -10.31 4.92 -22.18
C PRO A 38 -10.48 3.77 -23.18
N PRO A 39 -9.58 3.62 -24.17
CA PRO A 39 -9.68 2.55 -25.14
C PRO A 39 -9.77 1.20 -24.40
N THR A 40 -10.83 0.46 -24.67
CA THR A 40 -10.99 -0.89 -24.14
C THR A 40 -9.92 -1.76 -24.78
N VAL A 41 -8.91 -2.10 -24.00
CA VAL A 41 -7.86 -3.01 -24.43
C VAL A 41 -8.46 -4.41 -24.57
N SER A 42 -8.08 -5.13 -25.61
CA SER A 42 -8.53 -6.50 -25.84
C SER A 42 -8.06 -7.42 -24.70
N ALA A 43 -8.79 -8.51 -24.46
CA ALA A 43 -8.42 -9.51 -23.46
C ALA A 43 -6.99 -10.06 -23.67
N GLU A 44 -6.55 -10.15 -24.92
CA GLU A 44 -5.20 -10.56 -25.28
C GLU A 44 -4.13 -9.54 -24.86
N GLN A 45 -4.42 -8.24 -24.98
CA GLN A 45 -3.54 -7.18 -24.50
C GLN A 45 -3.47 -7.14 -22.97
N VAL A 46 -4.54 -7.52 -22.27
CA VAL A 46 -4.52 -7.66 -20.81
C VAL A 46 -3.62 -8.83 -20.41
N ALA A 47 -3.83 -10.01 -21.00
CA ALA A 47 -3.03 -11.20 -20.71
C ALA A 47 -1.53 -10.97 -21.01
N THR A 48 -1.22 -10.27 -22.11
CA THR A 48 0.16 -9.90 -22.45
C THR A 48 0.79 -9.02 -21.37
N ARG A 49 0.11 -7.95 -20.96
CA ARG A 49 0.63 -7.03 -19.91
C ARG A 49 0.79 -7.72 -18.55
N GLU A 50 -0.12 -8.63 -18.20
CA GLU A 50 -0.01 -9.43 -16.98
C GLU A 50 1.22 -10.33 -17.02
N SER A 51 1.48 -11.00 -18.15
CA SER A 51 2.67 -11.84 -18.32
C SER A 51 3.97 -11.04 -18.29
N GLU A 52 3.99 -9.85 -18.90
CA GLU A 52 5.14 -8.93 -18.89
C GLU A 52 5.40 -8.36 -17.49
N ALA A 53 4.35 -7.98 -16.76
CA ALA A 53 4.45 -7.51 -15.38
C ALA A 53 4.95 -8.63 -14.45
N ALA A 54 4.45 -9.85 -14.61
CA ALA A 54 4.94 -11.01 -13.87
C ALA A 54 6.42 -11.28 -14.15
N ALA A 55 6.84 -11.25 -15.42
CA ALA A 55 8.24 -11.44 -15.81
C ALA A 55 9.15 -10.34 -15.24
N ALA A 56 8.71 -9.08 -15.26
CA ALA A 56 9.42 -7.96 -14.67
C ALA A 56 9.57 -8.10 -13.14
N ALA A 57 8.51 -8.52 -12.44
CA ALA A 57 8.56 -8.79 -11.01
C ALA A 57 9.52 -9.93 -10.67
N SER A 58 9.51 -11.02 -11.45
CA SER A 58 10.47 -12.12 -11.30
C SER A 58 11.91 -11.69 -11.56
N ALA A 59 12.15 -10.85 -12.57
CA ALA A 59 13.48 -10.32 -12.86
C ALA A 59 13.99 -9.39 -11.74
N GLN A 60 13.11 -8.58 -11.15
CA GLN A 60 13.43 -7.72 -10.01
C GLN A 60 13.71 -8.53 -8.74
N ALA A 61 12.95 -9.61 -8.50
CA ALA A 61 13.22 -10.54 -7.41
C ALA A 61 14.59 -11.24 -7.58
N ALA A 62 14.89 -11.70 -8.80
CA ALA A 62 16.18 -12.29 -9.12
C ALA A 62 17.34 -11.29 -8.97
N ALA A 63 17.17 -10.04 -9.41
CA ALA A 63 18.16 -8.98 -9.24
C ALA A 63 18.36 -8.61 -7.76
N ALA A 64 17.30 -8.60 -6.95
CA ALA A 64 17.40 -8.40 -5.51
C ALA A 64 18.16 -9.54 -4.81
N SER A 65 18.06 -10.77 -5.31
CA SER A 65 18.86 -11.92 -4.85
C SER A 65 20.28 -11.96 -5.41
N ALA A 66 20.55 -11.27 -6.53
CA ALA A 66 21.84 -11.26 -7.21
C ALA A 66 22.75 -10.08 -6.84
N SER A 67 22.23 -9.05 -6.17
CA SER A 67 23.07 -8.01 -5.56
C SER A 67 23.99 -8.65 -4.52
N PRO A 68 25.33 -8.62 -4.71
CA PRO A 68 26.24 -9.08 -3.67
C PRO A 68 26.16 -8.06 -2.55
N GLY A 69 25.36 -8.33 -1.53
CA GLY A 69 25.63 -7.81 -0.21
C GLY A 69 27.02 -8.31 0.13
N THR A 70 28.02 -7.43 0.10
CA THR A 70 29.38 -7.83 0.47
C THR A 70 29.28 -8.51 1.82
N ALA A 71 29.91 -9.67 1.98
CA ALA A 71 29.70 -10.53 3.15
C ALA A 71 30.03 -9.84 4.51
N GLY A 72 30.59 -8.61 4.50
CA GLY A 72 30.74 -7.74 5.67
C GLY A 72 29.52 -6.85 6.01
N GLN A 73 28.59 -6.58 5.07
CA GLN A 73 27.38 -5.79 5.31
C GLN A 73 26.22 -6.63 5.87
N ALA A 74 26.20 -7.94 5.62
CA ALA A 74 25.21 -8.83 6.23
C ALA A 74 25.32 -8.88 7.77
N ALA A 75 26.51 -8.63 8.33
CA ALA A 75 26.72 -8.51 9.77
C ALA A 75 26.25 -7.16 10.35
N LEU A 76 26.08 -6.14 9.52
CA LEU A 76 25.71 -4.77 9.93
C LEU A 76 24.26 -4.39 9.56
N GLY A 77 23.56 -5.21 8.76
CA GLY A 77 22.22 -4.95 8.24
C GLY A 77 22.21 -4.02 7.01
N ASP A 78 21.13 -4.07 6.22
CA ASP A 78 20.93 -3.23 5.03
C ASP A 78 20.12 -1.97 5.37
N VAL A 79 20.81 -0.83 5.39
CA VAL A 79 20.24 0.49 5.69
C VAL A 79 19.08 0.86 4.74
N THR A 80 19.15 0.49 3.47
CA THR A 80 18.11 0.83 2.48
C THR A 80 16.84 0.03 2.73
N ARG A 81 16.98 -1.28 2.96
CA ARG A 81 15.84 -2.14 3.33
C ARG A 81 15.27 -1.73 4.69
N GLY A 82 16.11 -1.44 5.67
CA GLY A 82 15.73 -0.96 6.99
C GLY A 82 14.95 0.35 6.93
N GLY A 83 15.39 1.31 6.11
CA GLY A 83 14.67 2.58 5.92
C GLY A 83 13.27 2.40 5.36
N ARG A 84 13.09 1.51 4.38
CA ARG A 84 11.77 1.18 3.84
C ARG A 84 10.86 0.55 4.90
N GLN A 85 11.39 -0.39 5.67
CA GLN A 85 10.64 -1.05 6.75
C GLN A 85 10.29 -0.08 7.88
N PHE A 86 11.21 0.82 8.26
CA PHE A 86 10.97 1.83 9.28
C PHE A 86 9.81 2.74 8.87
N LEU A 87 9.78 3.17 7.60
CA LEU A 87 8.69 4.00 7.08
C LEU A 87 7.33 3.31 7.19
N THR A 88 7.25 2.01 6.90
CA THR A 88 5.95 1.30 6.92
C THR A 88 5.54 0.80 8.31
N GLN A 89 6.50 0.44 9.16
CA GLN A 89 6.21 -0.25 10.43
C GLN A 89 6.41 0.61 11.68
N CYS A 90 7.32 1.59 11.64
CA CYS A 90 7.80 2.28 12.85
C CYS A 90 7.46 3.78 12.87
N SER A 91 7.42 4.41 11.69
CA SER A 91 7.34 5.87 11.54
C SER A 91 6.08 6.49 12.18
N GLY A 92 4.96 5.77 12.22
CA GLY A 92 3.72 6.27 12.82
C GLY A 92 3.86 6.63 14.30
N CYS A 93 4.79 5.98 15.02
CA CYS A 93 5.09 6.30 16.41
C CYS A 93 6.45 6.97 16.59
N HIS A 94 7.46 6.55 15.82
CA HIS A 94 8.88 6.84 16.11
C HIS A 94 9.55 7.81 15.13
N SER A 95 8.76 8.56 14.35
CA SER A 95 9.25 9.64 13.48
C SER A 95 9.09 11.02 14.14
N PRO A 96 9.64 12.11 13.55
CA PRO A 96 9.38 13.46 14.04
C PRO A 96 7.87 13.75 14.19
N GLY A 97 7.42 14.12 15.39
CA GLY A 97 6.01 14.37 15.69
C GLY A 97 5.14 13.11 15.88
N GLY A 98 5.76 11.92 15.89
CA GLY A 98 5.09 10.67 16.24
C GLY A 98 4.67 10.59 17.71
N ARG A 99 3.96 9.50 18.05
CA ARG A 99 3.43 9.25 19.41
C ARG A 99 4.50 8.88 20.44
N GLY A 100 5.70 8.51 20.01
CA GLY A 100 6.83 8.08 20.84
C GLY A 100 8.11 8.87 20.50
N PRO A 101 9.24 8.50 21.12
CA PRO A 101 10.52 9.17 20.86
C PRO A 101 10.94 8.99 19.40
N ASN A 102 11.57 10.03 18.85
CA ASN A 102 12.07 10.00 17.49
C ASN A 102 13.37 9.18 17.43
N LEU A 103 13.29 7.95 16.95
CA LEU A 103 14.43 7.05 16.90
C LEU A 103 15.50 7.50 15.89
N LEU A 104 15.17 8.43 14.99
CA LEU A 104 16.11 8.95 14.00
C LEU A 104 16.84 10.21 14.47
N GLN A 105 16.54 10.71 15.66
CA GLN A 105 17.16 11.92 16.20
C GLN A 105 18.31 11.53 17.16
N PRO A 106 19.54 12.01 16.93
CA PRO A 106 20.66 11.75 17.84
C PRO A 106 20.34 12.16 19.28
N GLY A 107 20.67 11.29 20.24
CA GLY A 107 20.47 11.53 21.67
C GLY A 107 19.05 11.31 22.20
N GLU A 108 18.07 11.04 21.33
CA GLU A 108 16.72 10.67 21.77
C GLU A 108 16.68 9.25 22.36
N SER A 109 15.65 8.99 23.17
CA SER A 109 15.45 7.67 23.77
C SER A 109 15.23 6.61 22.70
N GLY A 110 16.06 5.57 22.71
CA GLY A 110 16.03 4.50 21.72
C GLY A 110 16.76 4.80 20.41
N ALA A 111 17.39 5.98 20.27
CA ALA A 111 18.18 6.30 19.07
C ALA A 111 19.47 5.45 18.94
N SER A 112 19.92 4.84 20.04
CA SER A 112 21.11 3.97 20.13
C SER A 112 20.80 2.47 20.21
N VAL A 113 19.61 2.06 19.76
CA VAL A 113 19.20 0.65 19.75
C VAL A 113 20.12 -0.21 18.87
N THR A 114 20.39 -1.44 19.33
CA THR A 114 21.10 -2.47 18.57
C THR A 114 20.10 -3.49 18.06
N ALA A 115 20.53 -4.39 17.17
CA ALA A 115 19.67 -5.47 16.69
C ALA A 115 19.20 -6.36 17.85
N GLU A 116 20.06 -6.63 18.84
CA GLU A 116 19.74 -7.43 20.02
C GLU A 116 18.68 -6.75 20.89
N THR A 117 18.83 -5.46 21.17
CA THR A 117 17.85 -4.74 22.01
C THR A 117 16.52 -4.58 21.27
N LEU A 118 16.54 -4.31 19.96
CA LEU A 118 15.34 -4.29 19.14
C LEU A 118 14.64 -5.64 19.13
N LEU A 119 15.39 -6.75 19.02
CA LEU A 119 14.82 -8.09 18.99
C LEU A 119 14.07 -8.40 20.29
N THR A 120 14.66 -8.11 21.45
CA THR A 120 13.98 -8.28 22.74
C THR A 120 12.69 -7.44 22.83
N VAL A 121 12.73 -6.16 22.45
CA VAL A 121 11.54 -5.30 22.50
C VAL A 121 10.46 -5.78 21.52
N LEU A 122 10.85 -6.16 20.30
CA LEU A 122 9.90 -6.51 19.23
C LEU A 122 9.35 -7.94 19.36
N ARG A 123 10.10 -8.87 19.96
CA ARG A 123 9.65 -10.26 20.19
C ARG A 123 8.93 -10.44 21.50
N ASP A 124 9.42 -9.80 22.56
CA ASP A 124 8.97 -10.08 23.92
C ASP A 124 8.17 -8.92 24.53
N GLY A 125 8.23 -7.73 23.92
CA GLY A 125 7.56 -6.52 24.44
C GLY A 125 8.18 -5.98 25.73
N VAL A 126 9.34 -6.50 26.13
CA VAL A 126 10.02 -6.13 27.39
C VAL A 126 10.86 -4.86 27.19
N GLY A 127 10.93 -4.02 28.23
CA GLY A 127 11.76 -2.81 28.22
C GLY A 127 11.10 -1.61 27.52
N HIS A 128 9.80 -1.67 27.23
CA HIS A 128 9.04 -0.60 26.62
C HIS A 128 7.67 -0.45 27.30
N SER A 129 7.26 0.77 27.66
CA SER A 129 6.01 1.02 28.39
C SER A 129 4.74 0.80 27.55
N THR A 130 4.84 1.02 26.24
CA THR A 130 3.75 0.74 25.28
C THR A 130 4.35 0.05 24.05
N PRO A 131 4.68 -1.25 24.13
CA PRO A 131 5.46 -1.92 23.11
C PRO A 131 4.70 -1.96 21.76
N PRO A 132 5.40 -1.85 20.62
CA PRO A 132 4.78 -1.91 19.29
C PRO A 132 4.31 -3.34 18.91
N GLY A 133 4.67 -4.34 19.73
CA GLY A 133 4.46 -5.77 19.52
C GLY A 133 4.02 -6.52 20.78
N PRO A 134 4.03 -7.87 20.75
CA PRO A 134 5.05 -8.68 20.06
C PRO A 134 4.78 -8.93 18.57
N TYR A 135 5.84 -8.95 17.78
CA TYR A 135 5.86 -9.33 16.37
C TYR A 135 6.40 -10.74 16.19
N SER A 136 5.69 -11.57 15.43
CA SER A 136 6.19 -12.89 15.01
C SER A 136 7.31 -12.75 13.98
N ALA A 137 8.17 -13.77 13.89
CA ALA A 137 9.22 -13.85 12.86
C ALA A 137 8.65 -13.80 11.43
N SER A 138 7.42 -14.27 11.24
CA SER A 138 6.70 -14.19 9.97
C SER A 138 6.26 -12.77 9.60
N ARG A 139 5.99 -11.91 10.60
CA ARG A 139 5.58 -10.52 10.36
C ARG A 139 6.79 -9.60 10.17
N LEU A 140 7.86 -9.86 10.91
CA LEU A 140 9.12 -9.14 10.83
C LEU A 140 10.20 -10.16 11.12
N SER A 141 11.09 -10.48 10.17
CA SER A 141 12.15 -11.49 10.37
C SER A 141 13.33 -10.93 11.17
N ASP A 142 14.21 -11.78 11.69
CA ASP A 142 15.38 -11.32 12.43
C ASP A 142 16.35 -10.53 11.55
N ALA A 143 16.48 -10.91 10.27
CA ALA A 143 17.23 -10.13 9.28
C ALA A 143 16.61 -8.74 9.04
N ALA A 144 15.27 -8.63 9.04
CA ALA A 144 14.59 -7.34 8.96
C ALA A 144 14.83 -6.49 10.22
N ILE A 145 14.91 -7.11 11.40
CA ILE A 145 15.28 -6.43 12.64
C ILE A 145 16.72 -5.90 12.59
N GLN A 146 17.66 -6.67 12.02
CA GLN A 146 19.02 -6.20 11.78
C GLN A 146 19.05 -5.02 10.81
N ASP A 147 18.31 -5.08 9.69
CA ASP A 147 18.18 -3.97 8.74
C ASP A 147 17.63 -2.69 9.42
N LEU A 148 16.60 -2.83 10.27
CA LEU A 148 16.02 -1.71 11.03
C LEU A 148 17.04 -1.08 11.97
N ALA A 149 17.78 -1.90 12.74
CA ALA A 149 18.82 -1.41 13.64
C ALA A 149 19.93 -0.68 12.87
N ALA A 150 20.34 -1.21 11.72
CA ALA A 150 21.32 -0.57 10.83
C ALA A 150 20.84 0.81 10.36
N TYR A 151 19.58 0.89 9.94
CA TYR A 151 18.99 2.14 9.49
C TYR A 151 18.91 3.17 10.61
N ILE A 152 18.39 2.80 11.79
CA ILE A 152 18.28 3.71 12.94
C ILE A 152 19.66 4.27 13.31
N GLN A 153 20.67 3.41 13.46
CA GLN A 153 22.04 3.84 13.79
C GLN A 153 22.65 4.73 12.71
N SER A 154 22.39 4.46 11.42
CA SER A 154 22.89 5.31 10.32
C SER A 154 22.30 6.73 10.31
N ARG A 155 21.15 6.92 10.96
CA ARG A 155 20.43 8.20 11.03
C ARG A 155 20.68 8.94 12.34
N ALA A 156 20.82 8.19 13.43
CA ALA A 156 21.01 8.69 14.78
C ALA A 156 22.49 8.85 15.20
N ALA A 157 23.44 8.50 14.32
CA ALA A 157 24.85 8.78 14.54
C ALA A 157 25.08 10.30 14.74
N PRO A 158 25.98 10.69 15.67
CA PRO A 158 26.27 12.09 15.97
C PRO A 158 26.93 12.84 14.80
#